data_AF-A0A897NQN8-F1
#
_entry.id   AF-A0A897NQN8-F1
#
_cell.length_a   1.000
_cell.length_b   1.000
_cell.length_c   1.000
_cell.angle_alpha   90.00
_cell.angle_beta   90.00
_cell.angle_gamma   90.00
#
_symmetry.space_group_name_H-M   'P 1'
#
loop_
_entity.id
_entity.type
_entity.pdbx_description
1 polymer ?
#
loop_
_entity_poly.entity_id
_entity_poly.type
_entity_poly.pdbx_seq_one_letter_code
_entity_poly.pdbx_strand_id
1 'polypeptide(L)'
;MDPDSEFVFELQVCQWAERSWPPGRARSDPIVVARQLGTKRRRWDTIVIEADPDALRERARFGHARLDSDLLDVLQYAPEEWAWYRDALPDPGYPWRYVRESIHRAADRDILETRTRGNRLQIRRRWTYPDWVKRIIAIENKPDLDASAARVLGEQLQRDVAVGLADEVWVATADDEDEPTRALLEDIPVEAGIVLVDGAGASVLWRPRSLSPDEPGTRIEQRPDGGGRDASAARFSYVDPDWKRAKRLAIAERAYERGFRSYAETMRPDCRHFELRDVPAGFVPYCGAKECHQTASACHGSCREYEPEPPAWRTRGWPIDGGPGAGIKRLLDRQRLRRRPGLGRHDK
;
A
#
# COMPACT_ATOMS: atom_id res chain seq x y z
N MET A 1 -19.76 5.63 13.83
CA MET A 1 -18.44 5.99 13.29
C MET A 1 -18.59 7.16 12.33
N ASP A 2 -17.90 8.26 12.59
CA ASP A 2 -17.78 9.37 11.64
C ASP A 2 -16.74 8.98 10.56
N PRO A 3 -17.08 8.90 9.26
CA PRO A 3 -16.11 8.58 8.21
C PRO A 3 -14.89 9.52 8.20
N ASP A 4 -15.04 10.75 8.69
CA ASP A 4 -13.94 11.70 8.81
C ASP A 4 -12.94 11.26 9.90
N SER A 5 -13.37 10.55 10.96
CA SER A 5 -12.48 10.01 11.98
C SER A 5 -11.71 8.76 11.52
N GLU A 6 -12.33 7.88 10.72
CA GLU A 6 -11.67 6.67 10.20
C GLU A 6 -10.52 7.03 9.26
N PHE A 7 -10.75 7.97 8.33
CA PHE A 7 -9.68 8.43 7.43
C PHE A 7 -8.51 9.10 8.17
N VAL A 8 -8.81 9.94 9.17
CA VAL A 8 -7.79 10.57 10.00
C VAL A 8 -6.99 9.53 10.75
N PHE A 9 -7.66 8.56 11.38
CA PHE A 9 -7.01 7.47 12.10
C PHE A 9 -6.11 6.64 11.16
N GLU A 10 -6.57 6.30 9.95
CA GLU A 10 -5.73 5.60 8.97
C GLU A 10 -4.43 6.36 8.64
N LEU A 11 -4.51 7.69 8.49
CA LEU A 11 -3.34 8.52 8.27
C LEU A 11 -2.43 8.56 9.50
N GLN A 12 -2.98 8.60 10.70
CA GLN A 12 -2.21 8.56 11.94
C GLN A 12 -1.45 7.23 12.05
N VAL A 13 -2.10 6.08 11.79
CA VAL A 13 -1.46 4.76 11.76
C VAL A 13 -0.36 4.70 10.71
N CYS A 14 -0.61 5.16 9.47
CA CYS A 14 0.42 5.18 8.43
C CYS A 14 1.65 6.02 8.82
N GLN A 15 1.43 7.17 9.44
CA GLN A 15 2.52 8.06 9.84
C GLN A 15 3.28 7.54 11.06
N TRP A 16 2.57 6.96 12.03
CA TRP A 16 3.19 6.21 13.12
C TRP A 16 4.06 5.09 12.56
N ALA A 17 3.54 4.26 11.66
CA ALA A 17 4.29 3.17 11.06
C ALA A 17 5.54 3.69 10.33
N GLU A 18 5.42 4.75 9.52
CA GLU A 18 6.56 5.33 8.82
C GLU A 18 7.68 5.80 9.77
N ARG A 19 7.34 6.31 10.95
CA ARG A 19 8.31 6.79 11.95
C ARG A 19 8.88 5.69 12.82
N SER A 20 8.02 4.82 13.33
CA SER A 20 8.29 4.02 14.53
C SER A 20 8.04 2.53 14.33
N TRP A 21 7.55 2.09 13.16
CA TRP A 21 7.51 0.65 12.87
C TRP A 21 8.92 0.07 12.89
N PRO A 22 9.12 -1.14 13.41
CA PRO A 22 8.16 -2.02 14.09
C PRO A 22 7.91 -1.67 15.57
N PRO A 23 6.70 -1.91 16.12
CA PRO A 23 6.38 -1.57 17.51
C PRO A 23 7.29 -2.30 18.50
N GLY A 24 7.83 -1.55 19.48
CA GLY A 24 8.60 -2.10 20.60
C GLY A 24 9.98 -2.69 20.23
N ARG A 25 10.49 -2.46 19.02
CA ARG A 25 11.85 -2.86 18.63
C ARG A 25 12.48 -1.83 17.68
N ALA A 26 13.80 -1.73 17.68
CA ALA A 26 14.51 -0.84 16.76
C ALA A 26 14.35 -1.30 15.31
N ARG A 27 14.20 -0.34 14.39
CA ARG A 27 14.14 -0.62 12.95
C ARG A 27 15.53 -0.98 12.41
N SER A 28 15.64 -2.16 11.79
CA SER A 28 16.83 -2.62 11.06
C SER A 28 16.77 -2.26 9.58
N ASP A 29 15.59 -2.39 8.96
CA ASP A 29 15.41 -2.36 7.52
C ASP A 29 14.63 -1.11 7.06
N PRO A 30 14.87 -0.61 5.84
CA PRO A 30 14.00 0.41 5.26
C PRO A 30 12.58 -0.14 5.09
N ILE A 31 11.61 0.75 5.23
CA ILE A 31 10.21 0.40 5.05
C ILE A 31 9.52 1.26 4.00
N VAL A 32 8.56 0.66 3.31
CA VAL A 32 7.58 1.35 2.48
C VAL A 32 6.21 1.19 3.12
N VAL A 33 5.57 2.32 3.47
CA VAL A 33 4.22 2.33 4.01
C VAL A 33 3.25 2.79 2.94
N ALA A 34 2.15 2.06 2.79
CA ALA A 34 1.10 2.40 1.86
C ALA A 34 -0.29 2.19 2.45
N ARG A 35 -1.25 2.93 1.90
CA ARG A 35 -2.61 3.02 2.42
C ARG A 35 -3.62 2.52 1.39
N GLN A 36 -4.69 1.88 1.88
CA GLN A 36 -5.85 1.48 1.10
C GLN A 36 -5.43 0.71 -0.18
N LEU A 37 -4.72 -0.40 0.06
CA LEU A 37 -4.13 -1.23 -0.99
C LEU A 37 -4.78 -2.60 -1.05
N GLY A 38 -5.03 -3.04 -2.27
CA GLY A 38 -5.57 -4.37 -2.53
C GLY A 38 -6.28 -4.45 -3.86
N THR A 39 -6.95 -5.57 -4.09
CA THR A 39 -7.71 -5.83 -5.33
C THR A 39 -9.18 -5.50 -5.15
N LYS A 40 -9.98 -5.61 -6.21
CA LYS A 40 -11.46 -5.52 -6.11
C LYS A 40 -12.04 -6.49 -5.08
N ARG A 41 -11.37 -7.62 -4.81
CA ARG A 41 -11.85 -8.65 -3.89
C ARG A 41 -11.43 -8.42 -2.44
N ARG A 42 -10.39 -7.62 -2.21
CA ARG A 42 -9.81 -7.45 -0.88
C ARG A 42 -8.88 -6.27 -0.79
N ARG A 43 -9.05 -5.44 0.23
CA ARG A 43 -8.29 -4.22 0.49
C ARG A 43 -7.85 -4.19 1.95
N TRP A 44 -6.60 -3.85 2.18
CA TRP A 44 -6.00 -3.58 3.48
C TRP A 44 -5.89 -2.07 3.68
N ASP A 45 -6.16 -1.63 4.91
CA ASP A 45 -6.13 -0.20 5.24
C ASP A 45 -4.70 0.34 5.26
N THR A 46 -3.77 -0.36 5.90
CA THR A 46 -2.35 -0.02 5.92
C THR A 46 -1.50 -1.24 5.60
N ILE A 47 -0.49 -1.05 4.75
CA ILE A 47 0.53 -2.05 4.43
C ILE A 47 1.90 -1.48 4.76
N VAL A 48 2.69 -2.25 5.50
CA VAL A 48 4.11 -1.97 5.74
C VAL A 48 4.94 -3.04 5.05
N ILE A 49 5.91 -2.62 4.24
CA ILE A 49 6.87 -3.51 3.60
C ILE A 49 8.22 -3.28 4.24
N GLU A 50 8.75 -4.29 4.90
CA GLU A 50 10.16 -4.33 5.29
C GLU A 50 10.96 -4.80 4.07
N ALA A 51 11.94 -4.00 3.64
CA ALA A 51 12.65 -4.19 2.39
C ALA A 51 14.14 -4.41 2.63
N ASP A 52 14.79 -5.17 1.75
CA ASP A 52 16.24 -5.22 1.74
C ASP A 52 16.81 -3.87 1.23
N PRO A 53 17.76 -3.24 1.95
CA PRO A 53 18.23 -1.90 1.59
C PRO A 53 18.99 -1.84 0.27
N ASP A 54 19.74 -2.88 -0.10
CA ASP A 54 20.49 -2.92 -1.34
C ASP A 54 19.57 -3.24 -2.51
N ALA A 55 18.73 -4.26 -2.36
CA ALA A 55 17.75 -4.62 -3.38
C ALA A 55 16.72 -3.50 -3.64
N LEU A 56 16.33 -2.74 -2.61
CA LEU A 56 15.45 -1.57 -2.78
C LEU A 56 16.12 -0.45 -3.59
N ARG A 57 17.44 -0.24 -3.41
CA ARG A 57 18.23 0.68 -4.24
C ARG A 57 18.29 0.20 -5.69
N GLU A 58 18.44 -1.11 -5.92
CA GLU A 58 18.42 -1.68 -7.26
C GLU A 58 17.04 -1.54 -7.90
N ARG A 59 15.96 -1.79 -7.14
CA ARG A 59 14.59 -1.61 -7.60
C ARG A 59 14.34 -0.17 -8.06
N ALA A 60 14.93 0.82 -7.40
CA ALA A 60 14.78 2.22 -7.79
C ALA A 60 15.27 2.53 -9.22
N ARG A 61 16.18 1.72 -9.79
CA ARG A 61 16.63 1.87 -11.20
C ARG A 61 15.47 1.71 -12.20
N PHE A 62 14.42 1.00 -11.82
CA PHE A 62 13.22 0.81 -12.64
C PHE A 62 12.23 2.00 -12.57
N GLY A 63 12.55 3.03 -11.79
CA GLY A 63 11.75 4.25 -11.64
C GLY A 63 10.67 4.17 -10.54
N HIS A 64 9.99 5.29 -10.33
CA HIS A 64 8.95 5.45 -9.29
C HIS A 64 7.68 4.62 -9.56
N ALA A 65 7.26 4.56 -10.83
CA ALA A 65 6.02 3.88 -11.22
C ALA A 65 6.11 2.37 -10.95
N ARG A 66 4.99 1.77 -10.57
CA ARG A 66 4.94 0.33 -10.28
C ARG A 66 5.30 -0.47 -11.52
N LEU A 67 5.80 -1.68 -11.29
CA LEU A 67 5.82 -2.74 -12.28
C LEU A 67 4.59 -3.60 -12.01
N ASP A 68 3.61 -3.56 -12.91
CA ASP A 68 2.46 -4.47 -12.82
C ASP A 68 2.86 -5.90 -13.19
N SER A 69 1.94 -6.84 -13.00
CA SER A 69 2.20 -8.26 -13.24
C SER A 69 2.75 -8.51 -14.66
N ASP A 70 2.19 -7.86 -15.68
CA ASP A 70 2.64 -8.06 -17.06
C ASP A 70 4.08 -7.53 -17.29
N LEU A 71 4.47 -6.44 -16.63
CA LEU A 71 5.85 -5.96 -16.65
C LEU A 71 6.79 -6.88 -15.86
N LEU A 72 6.35 -7.38 -14.71
CA LEU A 72 7.14 -8.30 -13.88
C LEU A 72 7.39 -9.64 -14.60
N ASP A 73 6.43 -10.14 -15.37
CA ASP A 73 6.54 -11.35 -16.19
C ASP A 73 7.57 -11.19 -17.34
N VAL A 74 7.89 -9.95 -17.73
CA VAL A 74 8.96 -9.69 -18.71
C VAL A 74 10.29 -9.45 -18.00
N LEU A 75 10.30 -8.58 -16.98
CA LEU A 75 11.53 -8.06 -16.38
C LEU A 75 12.25 -9.08 -15.47
N GLN A 76 11.53 -10.03 -14.89
CA GLN A 76 12.14 -11.12 -14.11
C GLN A 76 12.88 -12.14 -14.98
N TYR A 77 12.40 -12.35 -16.22
CA TYR A 77 12.90 -13.40 -17.11
C TYR A 77 13.69 -12.86 -18.31
N ALA A 78 13.74 -11.53 -18.49
CA ALA A 78 14.51 -10.92 -19.56
C ALA A 78 16.00 -11.36 -19.47
N PRO A 79 16.59 -11.80 -20.59
CA PRO A 79 17.93 -12.38 -20.60
C PRO A 79 19.02 -11.31 -20.52
N GLU A 80 20.21 -11.68 -20.05
CA GLU A 80 21.40 -10.80 -20.07
C GLU A 80 21.95 -10.56 -21.47
N GLU A 81 21.79 -11.54 -22.35
CA GLU A 81 22.18 -11.46 -23.76
C GLU A 81 20.96 -11.30 -24.65
N TRP A 82 21.17 -10.74 -25.84
CA TRP A 82 20.10 -10.55 -26.80
C TRP A 82 19.48 -11.87 -27.26
N ALA A 83 18.21 -12.10 -26.92
CA ALA A 83 17.46 -13.27 -27.39
C ALA A 83 16.08 -12.88 -27.93
N TRP A 84 15.50 -13.74 -28.78
CA TRP A 84 14.14 -13.55 -29.26
C TRP A 84 13.18 -13.71 -28.08
N TYR A 85 12.26 -12.76 -27.88
CA TYR A 85 11.43 -12.71 -26.67
C TYR A 85 10.60 -13.98 -26.42
N ARG A 86 10.21 -14.70 -27.47
CA ARG A 86 9.45 -15.95 -27.35
C ARG A 86 10.30 -17.16 -26.95
N ASP A 87 11.60 -17.10 -27.18
CA ASP A 87 12.54 -18.13 -26.72
C ASP A 87 13.02 -17.84 -25.29
N ALA A 88 12.98 -16.56 -24.87
CA ALA A 88 13.55 -16.10 -23.61
C ALA A 88 12.54 -16.06 -22.45
N LEU A 89 11.27 -15.77 -22.73
CA LEU A 89 10.24 -15.63 -21.71
C LEU A 89 9.46 -16.95 -21.54
N PRO A 90 9.00 -17.27 -20.32
CA PRO A 90 8.07 -18.38 -20.09
C PRO A 90 6.80 -18.25 -20.93
N ASP A 91 6.08 -19.37 -21.14
CA ASP A 91 4.76 -19.32 -21.77
C ASP A 91 3.81 -18.46 -20.90
N PRO A 92 3.28 -17.35 -21.43
CA PRO A 92 2.41 -16.46 -20.67
C PRO A 92 1.05 -17.08 -20.31
N GLY A 93 0.63 -18.17 -20.98
CA GLY A 93 -0.73 -18.71 -20.83
C GLY A 93 -1.82 -17.82 -21.45
N TYR A 94 -1.44 -16.79 -22.22
CA TYR A 94 -2.31 -15.89 -22.98
C TYR A 94 -1.62 -15.44 -24.29
N PRO A 95 -2.32 -14.78 -25.23
CA PRO A 95 -1.72 -14.44 -26.53
C PRO A 95 -0.46 -13.54 -26.42
N TRP A 96 0.62 -13.95 -27.09
CA TRP A 96 1.92 -13.24 -27.17
C TRP A 96 1.87 -11.76 -27.60
N ARG A 97 0.75 -11.28 -28.16
CA ARG A 97 0.57 -9.86 -28.49
C ARG A 97 0.60 -8.97 -27.24
N TYR A 98 0.05 -9.44 -26.13
CA TYR A 98 0.03 -8.70 -24.87
C TYR A 98 1.43 -8.62 -24.23
N VAL A 99 2.21 -9.72 -24.34
CA VAL A 99 3.63 -9.71 -23.93
C VAL A 99 4.41 -8.67 -24.75
N ARG A 100 4.15 -8.56 -26.05
CA ARG A 100 4.79 -7.55 -26.90
C ARG A 100 4.42 -6.12 -26.48
N GLU A 101 3.17 -5.86 -26.09
CA GLU A 101 2.76 -4.57 -25.53
C GLU A 101 3.54 -4.24 -24.25
N SER A 102 3.71 -5.21 -23.35
CA SER A 102 4.53 -5.06 -22.13
C SER A 102 6.01 -4.80 -22.42
N ILE A 103 6.57 -5.47 -23.43
CA ILE A 103 7.95 -5.22 -23.90
C ILE A 103 8.11 -3.77 -24.38
N HIS A 104 7.16 -3.27 -25.17
CA HIS A 104 7.18 -1.88 -25.64
C HIS A 104 7.04 -0.90 -24.47
N ARG A 105 6.10 -1.13 -23.54
CA ARG A 105 5.96 -0.32 -22.31
C ARG A 105 7.23 -0.30 -21.47
N ALA A 106 7.95 -1.42 -21.36
CA ALA A 106 9.21 -1.50 -20.64
C ALA A 106 10.34 -0.76 -21.38
N ALA A 107 10.38 -0.84 -22.70
CA ALA A 107 11.34 -0.12 -23.53
C ALA A 107 11.14 1.40 -23.49
N ASP A 108 9.89 1.86 -23.57
CA ASP A 108 9.52 3.28 -23.48
C ASP A 108 9.90 3.89 -22.12
N ARG A 109 9.93 3.06 -21.08
CA ARG A 109 10.40 3.41 -19.73
C ARG A 109 11.92 3.33 -19.55
N ASP A 110 12.65 2.93 -20.59
CA ASP A 110 14.10 2.71 -20.57
C ASP A 110 14.58 1.66 -19.54
N ILE A 111 13.72 0.69 -19.21
CA ILE A 111 13.99 -0.39 -18.24
C ILE A 111 14.19 -1.76 -18.88
N LEU A 112 14.02 -1.85 -20.21
CA LEU A 112 14.29 -3.04 -21.02
C LEU A 112 14.88 -2.59 -22.36
N GLU A 113 15.92 -3.27 -22.84
CA GLU A 113 16.44 -3.01 -24.18
C GLU A 113 15.73 -3.88 -25.21
N THR A 114 15.42 -3.29 -26.36
CA THR A 114 14.79 -3.99 -27.48
C THR A 114 15.52 -3.69 -28.78
N ARG A 115 15.55 -4.67 -29.69
CA ARG A 115 16.00 -4.48 -31.06
C ARG A 115 15.27 -5.45 -31.98
N THR A 116 15.23 -5.17 -33.27
CA THR A 116 14.66 -6.08 -34.25
C THR A 116 15.74 -6.57 -35.21
N ARG A 117 15.87 -7.89 -35.36
CA ARG A 117 16.80 -8.53 -36.31
C ARG A 117 16.07 -9.63 -37.07
N GLY A 118 16.01 -9.54 -38.40
CA GLY A 118 15.36 -10.56 -39.23
C GLY A 118 13.91 -10.84 -38.83
N ASN A 119 13.11 -9.80 -38.62
CA ASN A 119 11.71 -9.86 -38.15
C ASN A 119 11.50 -10.48 -36.75
N ARG A 120 12.58 -10.70 -35.97
CA ARG A 120 12.50 -11.13 -34.58
C ARG A 120 12.75 -9.96 -33.63
N LEU A 121 11.76 -9.66 -32.79
CA LEU A 121 11.90 -8.73 -31.67
C LEU A 121 12.78 -9.39 -30.59
N GLN A 122 14.02 -8.92 -30.46
CA GLN A 122 14.93 -9.37 -29.42
C GLN A 122 14.87 -8.44 -28.22
N ILE A 123 15.02 -9.01 -27.04
CA ILE A 123 15.04 -8.31 -25.76
C ILE A 123 16.35 -8.59 -25.02
N ARG A 124 16.75 -7.65 -24.18
CA ARG A 124 17.87 -7.78 -23.24
C ARG A 124 17.56 -6.99 -21.97
N ARG A 125 17.80 -7.57 -20.80
CA ARG A 125 17.65 -6.87 -19.51
C ARG A 125 18.72 -5.79 -19.38
N ARG A 126 18.32 -4.63 -18.85
CA ARG A 126 19.28 -3.60 -18.41
C ARG A 126 19.83 -3.90 -17.02
N TRP A 127 18.97 -4.40 -16.15
CA TRP A 127 19.28 -4.79 -14.79
C TRP A 127 18.50 -6.07 -14.46
N THR A 128 19.06 -6.88 -13.57
CA THR A 128 18.31 -7.96 -12.93
C THR A 128 17.24 -7.34 -12.03
N TYR A 129 16.01 -7.87 -12.10
CA TYR A 129 14.98 -7.46 -11.16
C TYR A 129 15.31 -8.03 -9.76
N PRO A 130 15.39 -7.19 -8.72
CA PRO A 130 15.90 -7.62 -7.42
C PRO A 130 14.78 -8.18 -6.52
N ASP A 131 15.15 -9.11 -5.63
CA ASP A 131 14.27 -9.60 -4.58
C ASP A 131 14.31 -8.65 -3.37
N TRP A 132 13.54 -7.56 -3.46
CA TRP A 132 13.63 -6.44 -2.51
C TRP A 132 12.67 -6.54 -1.33
N VAL A 133 11.70 -7.46 -1.37
CA VAL A 133 10.62 -7.58 -0.38
C VAL A 133 11.02 -8.62 0.67
N LYS A 134 11.38 -8.19 1.88
CA LYS A 134 11.62 -9.13 2.99
C LYS A 134 10.31 -9.58 3.61
N ARG A 135 9.46 -8.63 4.00
CA ARG A 135 8.21 -8.90 4.71
C ARG A 135 7.11 -7.93 4.32
N ILE A 136 5.87 -8.42 4.30
CA ILE A 136 4.65 -7.65 4.10
C ILE A 136 3.82 -7.77 5.37
N ILE A 137 3.51 -6.63 5.99
CA ILE A 137 2.64 -6.55 7.15
C ILE A 137 1.35 -5.86 6.74
N ALA A 138 0.24 -6.51 7.04
CA ALA A 138 -1.11 -5.97 6.85
C ALA A 138 -1.64 -5.44 8.19
N ILE A 139 -2.15 -4.22 8.20
CA ILE A 139 -2.77 -3.60 9.37
C ILE A 139 -4.17 -3.14 8.97
N GLU A 140 -5.19 -3.68 9.65
CA GLU A 140 -6.57 -3.23 9.57
C GLU A 140 -6.80 -2.15 10.62
N ASN A 141 -7.40 -1.03 10.23
CA ASN A 141 -7.55 0.12 11.09
C ASN A 141 -9.00 0.21 11.58
N LYS A 142 -9.21 0.13 12.89
CA LYS A 142 -10.52 0.28 13.51
C LYS A 142 -10.39 1.13 14.77
N PRO A 143 -10.59 2.47 14.69
CA PRO A 143 -10.40 3.34 15.84
C PRO A 143 -11.34 3.00 17.00
N ASP A 144 -12.61 2.73 16.70
CA ASP A 144 -13.68 2.32 17.62
C ASP A 144 -13.91 0.80 17.53
N LEU A 145 -12.93 0.02 17.95
CA LEU A 145 -13.04 -1.42 17.97
C LEU A 145 -13.87 -1.87 19.18
N ASP A 146 -15.19 -1.97 19.01
CA ASP A 146 -16.10 -2.61 19.98
C ASP A 146 -16.27 -4.13 19.71
N ALA A 147 -17.00 -4.84 20.57
CA ALA A 147 -17.23 -6.29 20.41
C ALA A 147 -17.96 -6.66 19.11
N SER A 148 -18.87 -5.81 18.62
CA SER A 148 -19.58 -6.07 17.37
C SER A 148 -18.67 -5.86 16.16
N ALA A 149 -17.86 -4.80 16.19
CA ALA A 149 -16.84 -4.51 15.19
C ALA A 149 -15.76 -5.59 15.16
N ALA A 150 -15.31 -6.07 16.32
CA ALA A 150 -14.35 -7.16 16.45
C ALA A 150 -14.85 -8.45 15.80
N ARG A 151 -16.13 -8.83 16.00
CA ARG A 151 -16.71 -10.02 15.35
C ARG A 151 -16.72 -9.93 13.83
N VAL A 152 -17.12 -8.79 13.28
CA VAL A 152 -17.15 -8.56 11.82
C VAL A 152 -15.73 -8.56 11.25
N LEU A 153 -14.81 -7.86 11.92
CA LEU A 153 -13.41 -7.80 11.53
C LEU A 153 -12.75 -9.19 11.61
N GLY A 154 -13.10 -9.98 12.63
CA GLY A 154 -12.59 -11.33 12.86
C GLY A 154 -12.73 -12.21 11.62
N GLU A 155 -13.88 -12.18 10.94
CA GLU A 155 -14.04 -12.96 9.71
C GLU A 155 -13.10 -12.53 8.57
N GLN A 156 -12.84 -11.22 8.45
CA GLN A 156 -11.91 -10.70 7.45
C GLN A 156 -10.48 -11.14 7.79
N LEU A 157 -10.06 -11.01 9.05
CA LEU A 157 -8.75 -11.43 9.52
C LEU A 157 -8.54 -12.95 9.38
N GLN A 158 -9.57 -13.76 9.60
CA GLN A 158 -9.49 -15.21 9.39
C GLN A 158 -9.19 -15.55 7.92
N ARG A 159 -9.79 -14.83 6.96
CA ARG A 159 -9.49 -15.03 5.53
C ARG A 159 -8.03 -14.64 5.22
N ASP A 160 -7.51 -13.64 5.89
CA ASP A 160 -6.13 -13.16 5.69
C ASP A 160 -5.10 -14.14 6.20
N VAL A 161 -5.30 -14.56 7.45
CA VAL A 161 -4.49 -15.56 8.11
C VAL A 161 -4.52 -16.85 7.30
N ALA A 162 -5.71 -17.29 6.86
CA ALA A 162 -5.87 -18.52 6.06
C ALA A 162 -5.13 -18.46 4.71
N VAL A 163 -5.23 -17.35 3.97
CA VAL A 163 -4.51 -17.23 2.68
C VAL A 163 -3.01 -17.00 2.90
N GLY A 164 -2.63 -16.30 3.97
CA GLY A 164 -1.23 -16.07 4.34
C GLY A 164 -0.45 -15.20 3.34
N LEU A 165 -1.08 -14.16 2.79
CA LEU A 165 -0.39 -13.23 1.88
C LEU A 165 0.56 -12.28 2.60
N ALA A 166 0.27 -11.92 3.85
CA ALA A 166 1.13 -11.13 4.72
C ALA A 166 1.96 -12.05 5.63
N ASP A 167 3.11 -11.57 6.08
CA ASP A 167 3.96 -12.20 7.10
C ASP A 167 3.39 -12.01 8.50
N GLU A 168 2.70 -10.88 8.72
CA GLU A 168 1.97 -10.57 9.95
C GLU A 168 0.69 -9.82 9.59
N VAL A 169 -0.37 -10.09 10.35
CA VAL A 169 -1.64 -9.37 10.29
C VAL A 169 -1.86 -8.69 11.63
N TRP A 170 -2.25 -7.43 11.60
CA TRP A 170 -2.49 -6.60 12.78
C TRP A 170 -3.82 -5.88 12.71
N VAL A 171 -4.36 -5.56 13.88
CA VAL A 171 -5.43 -4.58 14.06
C VAL A 171 -4.86 -3.39 14.81
N ALA A 172 -5.03 -2.20 14.25
CA ALA A 172 -4.76 -0.94 14.94
C ALA A 172 -6.08 -0.35 15.45
N THR A 173 -6.14 -0.03 16.74
CA THR A 173 -7.28 0.62 17.38
C THR A 173 -6.83 1.83 18.19
N ALA A 174 -7.73 2.78 18.44
CA ALA A 174 -7.40 3.92 19.30
C ALA A 174 -7.09 3.42 20.73
N ASP A 175 -6.16 4.10 21.39
CA ASP A 175 -5.90 3.92 22.82
C ASP A 175 -6.88 4.83 23.58
N ASP A 176 -8.12 4.36 23.73
CA ASP A 176 -9.11 5.02 24.58
C ASP A 176 -8.88 4.57 26.04
N GLU A 177 -9.06 5.46 27.03
CA GLU A 177 -8.78 5.16 28.45
C GLU A 177 -9.62 3.99 29.02
N ASP A 178 -10.66 3.55 28.29
CA ASP A 178 -11.42 2.34 28.60
C ASP A 178 -10.62 1.09 28.20
N GLU A 179 -10.23 0.30 29.20
CA GLU A 179 -9.44 -0.91 29.02
C GLU A 179 -10.06 -1.82 27.94
N PRO A 180 -9.27 -2.27 26.93
CA PRO A 180 -9.79 -3.06 25.83
C PRO A 180 -10.56 -4.26 26.37
N THR A 181 -11.84 -4.34 26.03
CA THR A 181 -12.72 -5.35 26.61
C THR A 181 -12.20 -6.74 26.26
N ARG A 182 -12.23 -7.67 27.22
CA ARG A 182 -11.91 -9.10 27.00
C ARG A 182 -12.53 -9.68 25.71
N ALA A 183 -13.73 -9.22 25.33
CA ALA A 183 -14.42 -9.57 24.10
C ALA A 183 -13.60 -9.29 22.81
N LEU A 184 -12.75 -8.26 22.80
CA LEU A 184 -11.88 -7.93 21.66
C LEU A 184 -10.83 -9.01 21.40
N LEU A 185 -10.32 -9.62 22.48
CA LEU A 185 -9.34 -10.71 22.40
C LEU A 185 -10.00 -12.05 22.02
N GLU A 186 -11.30 -12.21 22.26
CA GLU A 186 -12.04 -13.46 22.00
C GLU A 186 -12.49 -13.57 20.54
N ASP A 187 -12.86 -12.45 19.89
CA ASP A 187 -13.40 -12.44 18.53
C ASP A 187 -12.33 -12.28 17.42
N ILE A 188 -11.12 -11.80 17.77
CA ILE A 188 -10.00 -11.65 16.84
C ILE A 188 -9.18 -12.96 16.75
N PRO A 189 -8.73 -13.39 15.55
CA PRO A 189 -7.87 -14.55 15.41
C PRO A 189 -6.61 -14.44 16.25
N VAL A 190 -6.24 -15.53 16.92
CA VAL A 190 -5.06 -15.57 17.82
C VAL A 190 -3.75 -15.25 17.09
N GLU A 191 -3.69 -15.46 15.78
CA GLU A 191 -2.55 -15.11 14.93
C GLU A 191 -2.42 -13.61 14.66
N ALA A 192 -3.51 -12.84 14.77
CA ALA A 192 -3.53 -11.41 14.47
C ALA A 192 -3.05 -10.61 15.68
N GLY A 193 -2.10 -9.71 15.46
CA GLY A 193 -1.62 -8.77 16.48
C GLY A 193 -2.63 -7.65 16.73
N ILE A 194 -2.57 -7.03 17.91
CA ILE A 194 -3.37 -5.86 18.26
C ILE A 194 -2.44 -4.78 18.78
N VAL A 195 -2.54 -3.60 18.19
CA VAL A 195 -1.76 -2.42 18.55
C VAL A 195 -2.71 -1.26 18.89
N LEU A 196 -2.49 -0.63 20.04
CA LEU A 196 -3.18 0.59 20.46
C LEU A 196 -2.38 1.78 19.96
N VAL A 197 -3.04 2.76 19.34
CA VAL A 197 -2.40 3.92 18.71
C VAL A 197 -2.93 5.20 19.34
N ASP A 198 -2.03 6.00 19.92
CA ASP A 198 -2.34 7.19 20.73
C ASP A 198 -1.85 8.48 20.06
N GLY A 199 -1.99 8.59 18.73
CA GLY A 199 -1.56 9.74 17.94
C GLY A 199 -0.03 9.92 17.84
N ALA A 200 0.73 9.87 18.94
CA ALA A 200 2.17 10.07 18.95
C ALA A 200 2.95 8.75 18.82
N GLY A 201 2.42 7.66 19.37
CA GLY A 201 3.06 6.37 19.52
C GLY A 201 2.10 5.21 19.29
N ALA A 202 2.53 4.04 19.74
CA ALA A 202 1.69 2.87 19.78
C ALA A 202 2.21 1.85 20.80
N SER A 203 1.30 1.14 21.46
CA SER A 203 1.58 0.07 22.41
C SER A 203 1.02 -1.25 21.90
N VAL A 204 1.73 -2.35 22.15
CA VAL A 204 1.29 -3.68 21.68
C VAL A 204 0.45 -4.33 22.77
N LEU A 205 -0.83 -4.56 22.48
CA LEU A 205 -1.73 -5.33 23.34
C LEU A 205 -1.56 -6.84 23.10
N TRP A 206 -1.46 -7.25 21.83
CA TRP A 206 -1.28 -8.65 21.44
C TRP A 206 -0.25 -8.76 20.32
N ARG A 207 0.72 -9.67 20.46
CA ARG A 207 1.76 -9.89 19.44
C ARG A 207 1.24 -10.85 18.35
N PRO A 208 1.42 -10.53 17.07
CA PRO A 208 1.01 -11.40 15.98
C PRO A 208 1.87 -12.67 15.95
N ARG A 209 1.32 -13.70 15.32
CA ARG A 209 2.10 -14.85 14.87
C ARG A 209 2.68 -14.55 13.48
N SER A 210 3.91 -14.98 13.24
CA SER A 210 4.46 -15.01 11.88
C SER A 210 3.73 -16.06 11.04
N LEU A 211 3.19 -15.63 9.91
CA LEU A 211 2.55 -16.51 8.92
C LEU A 211 3.59 -17.04 7.93
N SER A 212 3.26 -18.13 7.23
CA SER A 212 4.12 -18.77 6.22
C SER A 212 3.70 -18.35 4.80
N PRO A 213 4.28 -17.28 4.22
CA PRO A 213 3.95 -16.88 2.84
C PRO A 213 4.42 -17.90 1.78
N ASP A 214 5.42 -18.72 2.09
CA ASP A 214 5.99 -19.72 1.18
C ASP A 214 5.29 -21.08 1.21
N GLU A 215 4.36 -21.29 2.14
CA GLU A 215 3.52 -22.48 2.20
C GLU A 215 2.19 -22.26 1.46
N PRO A 216 1.51 -23.32 0.99
CA PRO A 216 0.19 -23.20 0.41
C PRO A 216 -0.79 -22.47 1.34
N GLY A 217 -1.58 -21.56 0.78
CA GLY A 217 -2.63 -20.85 1.51
C GLY A 217 -3.99 -21.53 1.36
N THR A 218 -4.93 -21.19 2.24
CA THR A 218 -6.32 -21.63 2.15
C THR A 218 -7.24 -20.45 1.81
N ARG A 219 -7.95 -20.55 0.68
CA ARG A 219 -8.99 -19.60 0.29
C ARG A 219 -10.34 -20.12 0.72
N ILE A 220 -10.96 -19.41 1.66
CA ILE A 220 -12.34 -19.67 2.11
C ILE A 220 -13.29 -19.13 1.03
N GLU A 221 -13.98 -20.01 0.32
CA GLU A 221 -14.90 -19.65 -0.79
C GLU A 221 -16.32 -19.41 -0.29
N GLN A 222 -16.76 -20.25 0.66
CA GLN A 222 -18.07 -20.15 1.25
C GLN A 222 -17.99 -20.58 2.71
N ARG A 223 -18.56 -19.75 3.59
CA ARG A 223 -18.89 -20.12 4.95
C ARG A 223 -20.42 -20.08 5.06
N PRO A 224 -21.08 -21.22 5.30
CA PRO A 224 -22.52 -21.24 5.54
C PRO A 224 -22.86 -20.49 6.85
N ASP A 225 -24.06 -19.89 6.89
CA ASP A 225 -24.48 -18.97 7.96
C ASP A 225 -24.73 -19.68 9.32
N GLY A 226 -24.68 -21.02 9.36
CA GLY A 226 -24.61 -21.79 10.60
C GLY A 226 -25.89 -21.79 11.44
N GLY A 227 -27.06 -21.81 10.81
CA GLY A 227 -28.32 -22.02 11.52
C GLY A 227 -28.41 -23.43 12.13
N GLY A 228 -29.20 -23.63 13.19
CA GLY A 228 -29.31 -24.91 13.93
C GLY A 228 -29.79 -26.14 13.13
N ARG A 229 -30.04 -26.00 11.82
CA ARG A 229 -30.34 -27.08 10.86
C ARG A 229 -29.41 -27.08 9.63
N ASP A 230 -28.47 -26.14 9.55
CA ASP A 230 -27.53 -26.02 8.44
C ASP A 230 -26.21 -26.69 8.82
N ALA A 231 -26.07 -27.96 8.42
CA ALA A 231 -24.84 -28.75 8.56
C ALA A 231 -23.93 -28.65 7.32
N SER A 232 -24.11 -27.63 6.47
CA SER A 232 -23.30 -27.47 5.27
C SER A 232 -21.83 -27.28 5.63
N ALA A 233 -20.94 -28.01 4.96
CA ALA A 233 -19.50 -27.82 5.11
C ALA A 233 -19.07 -26.50 4.46
N ALA A 234 -18.12 -25.80 5.09
CA ALA A 234 -17.44 -24.68 4.45
C ALA A 234 -16.70 -25.17 3.19
N ARG A 235 -16.72 -24.35 2.12
CA ARG A 235 -15.98 -24.62 0.90
C ARG A 235 -14.69 -23.82 0.91
N PHE A 236 -13.59 -24.50 0.61
CA PHE A 236 -12.28 -23.87 0.50
C PHE A 236 -11.47 -24.47 -0.64
N SER A 237 -10.53 -23.69 -1.16
CA SER A 237 -9.54 -24.13 -2.13
C SER A 237 -8.14 -23.78 -1.65
N TYR A 238 -7.15 -24.57 -2.06
CA TYR A 238 -5.76 -24.25 -1.79
C TYR A 238 -5.22 -23.26 -2.80
N VAL A 239 -4.28 -22.44 -2.35
CA VAL A 239 -3.59 -21.43 -3.14
C VAL A 239 -2.12 -21.79 -3.19
N ASP A 240 -1.61 -21.89 -4.40
CA ASP A 240 -0.22 -22.25 -4.67
C ASP A 240 0.79 -21.20 -4.15
N PRO A 241 1.95 -21.62 -3.60
CA PRO A 241 3.00 -20.71 -3.16
C PRO A 241 3.50 -19.73 -4.23
N ASP A 242 3.61 -20.14 -5.50
CA ASP A 242 4.10 -19.27 -6.57
C ASP A 242 3.07 -18.19 -6.91
N TRP A 243 1.77 -18.53 -6.83
CA TRP A 243 0.72 -17.52 -6.89
C TRP A 243 0.86 -16.51 -5.74
N LYS A 244 1.15 -16.97 -4.51
CA LYS A 244 1.34 -16.08 -3.35
C LYS A 244 2.55 -15.17 -3.57
N ARG A 245 3.70 -15.69 -4.03
CA ARG A 245 4.89 -14.91 -4.37
C ARG A 245 4.60 -13.83 -5.42
N ALA A 246 4.00 -14.20 -6.55
CA ALA A 246 3.63 -13.25 -7.59
C ALA A 246 2.66 -12.18 -7.08
N LYS A 247 1.69 -12.58 -6.23
CA LYS A 247 0.71 -11.66 -5.66
C LYS A 247 1.33 -10.69 -4.65
N ARG A 248 2.22 -11.18 -3.79
CA ARG A 248 2.98 -10.39 -2.82
C ARG A 248 3.83 -9.35 -3.52
N LEU A 249 4.53 -9.74 -4.59
CA LEU A 249 5.32 -8.81 -5.39
C LEU A 249 4.46 -7.72 -6.03
N ALA A 250 3.30 -8.08 -6.60
CA ALA A 250 2.37 -7.10 -7.16
C ALA A 250 1.77 -6.14 -6.10
N ILE A 251 1.55 -6.61 -4.87
CA ILE A 251 1.16 -5.74 -3.74
C ILE A 251 2.30 -4.78 -3.40
N ALA A 252 3.52 -5.31 -3.33
CA ALA A 252 4.70 -4.54 -2.98
C ALA A 252 5.00 -3.43 -3.99
N GLU A 253 4.93 -3.75 -5.28
CA GLU A 253 5.08 -2.78 -6.38
C GLU A 253 4.04 -1.66 -6.32
N ARG A 254 2.80 -1.97 -5.95
CA ARG A 254 1.74 -0.96 -5.78
C ARG A 254 1.95 -0.08 -4.56
N ALA A 255 2.47 -0.64 -3.46
CA ALA A 255 2.87 0.13 -2.30
C ALA A 255 4.05 1.04 -2.60
N TYR A 256 5.03 0.53 -3.34
CA TYR A 256 6.17 1.30 -3.83
C TYR A 256 5.73 2.48 -4.70
N GLU A 257 4.74 2.35 -5.56
CA GLU A 257 4.25 3.49 -6.34
C GLU A 257 3.40 4.46 -5.51
N ARG A 258 2.36 3.96 -4.83
CA ARG A 258 1.34 4.84 -4.24
C ARG A 258 1.78 5.48 -2.92
N GLY A 259 2.48 4.72 -2.08
CA GLY A 259 2.65 5.07 -0.66
C GLY A 259 1.32 5.35 0.03
N PHE A 260 1.34 6.09 1.14
CA PHE A 260 0.11 6.49 1.84
C PHE A 260 -0.34 7.94 1.55
N ARG A 261 0.57 8.80 1.09
CA ARG A 261 0.33 10.24 0.84
C ARG A 261 -0.40 10.56 -0.47
N SER A 262 -0.75 9.54 -1.27
CA SER A 262 -1.49 9.72 -2.52
C SER A 262 -2.91 10.28 -2.33
N TYR A 263 -3.41 10.40 -1.08
CA TYR A 263 -4.67 11.08 -0.78
C TYR A 263 -4.72 12.51 -1.35
N ALA A 264 -3.58 13.22 -1.40
CA ALA A 264 -3.49 14.58 -1.92
C ALA A 264 -3.77 14.69 -3.43
N GLU A 265 -3.67 13.58 -4.18
CA GLU A 265 -4.01 13.52 -5.60
C GLU A 265 -5.53 13.55 -5.83
N THR A 266 -6.30 13.05 -4.86
CA THR A 266 -7.78 13.00 -4.91
C THR A 266 -8.46 14.14 -4.16
N MET A 267 -7.69 14.91 -3.39
CA MET A 267 -8.19 16.08 -2.67
C MET A 267 -8.09 17.35 -3.52
N ARG A 268 -8.63 18.47 -3.01
CA ARG A 268 -8.57 19.80 -3.63
C ARG A 268 -7.54 20.70 -2.93
N PRO A 269 -6.22 20.39 -2.99
CA PRO A 269 -5.19 21.27 -2.44
C PRO A 269 -5.11 22.61 -3.17
N ASP A 270 -5.74 22.74 -4.34
CA ASP A 270 -5.92 24.00 -5.08
C ASP A 270 -7.03 24.90 -4.50
N CYS A 271 -7.72 24.45 -3.46
CA CYS A 271 -8.65 25.27 -2.68
C CYS A 271 -7.86 26.11 -1.66
N ARG A 272 -8.17 27.41 -1.54
CA ARG A 272 -7.53 28.31 -0.58
C ARG A 272 -7.74 27.90 0.89
N HIS A 273 -8.78 27.09 1.15
CA HIS A 273 -9.14 26.60 2.48
C HIS A 273 -8.47 25.26 2.82
N PHE A 274 -7.67 24.70 1.91
CA PHE A 274 -6.95 23.46 2.15
C PHE A 274 -5.72 23.70 3.04
N GLU A 275 -5.69 23.03 4.18
CA GLU A 275 -4.59 23.10 5.13
C GLU A 275 -4.06 21.69 5.43
N LEU A 276 -2.77 21.61 5.77
CA LEU A 276 -2.22 20.47 6.50
C LEU A 276 -2.05 20.91 7.96
N ARG A 277 -2.82 20.31 8.86
CA ARG A 277 -2.67 20.54 10.30
C ARG A 277 -1.66 19.57 10.88
N ASP A 278 -0.80 20.11 11.74
CA ASP A 278 0.12 19.32 12.53
C ASP A 278 -0.64 18.69 13.70
N VAL A 279 -0.45 17.39 13.88
CA VAL A 279 -0.95 16.57 14.97
C VAL A 279 0.22 15.74 15.50
N PRO A 280 0.15 15.15 16.71
CA PRO A 280 1.26 14.34 17.22
C PRO A 280 1.70 13.22 16.25
N ALA A 281 0.76 12.74 15.44
CA ALA A 281 1.00 11.74 14.41
C ALA A 281 1.68 12.27 13.15
N GLY A 282 1.87 13.58 12.97
CA GLY A 282 2.33 14.22 11.74
C GLY A 282 1.27 15.12 11.12
N PHE A 283 1.09 15.09 9.80
CA PHE A 283 0.18 16.02 9.11
C PHE A 283 -1.12 15.34 8.67
N VAL A 284 -2.25 16.01 8.91
CA VAL A 284 -3.57 15.60 8.44
C VAL A 284 -4.25 16.72 7.66
N PRO A 285 -4.98 16.41 6.58
CA PRO A 285 -5.64 17.42 5.78
C PRO A 285 -6.86 18.00 6.51
N TYR A 286 -7.07 19.30 6.35
CA TYR A 286 -8.13 20.05 7.03
C TYR A 286 -8.73 21.11 6.10
N CYS A 287 -10.02 21.39 6.27
CA CYS A 287 -10.71 22.46 5.56
C CYS A 287 -10.99 23.61 6.52
N GLY A 288 -10.35 24.76 6.30
CA GLY A 288 -10.56 25.96 7.10
C GLY A 288 -12.01 26.47 7.05
N ALA A 289 -12.68 26.40 5.89
CA ALA A 289 -14.05 26.87 5.72
C ALA A 289 -15.11 25.99 6.39
N LYS A 290 -14.87 24.67 6.47
CA LYS A 290 -15.81 23.71 7.09
C LYS A 290 -15.44 23.35 8.52
N GLU A 291 -14.28 23.79 8.96
CA GLU A 291 -13.71 23.49 10.27
C GLU A 291 -13.64 21.99 10.59
N CYS A 292 -13.42 21.14 9.58
CA CYS A 292 -13.31 19.69 9.71
C CYS A 292 -12.17 19.10 8.88
N HIS A 293 -11.83 17.84 9.15
CA HIS A 293 -10.87 17.10 8.35
C HIS A 293 -11.40 16.83 6.94
N GLN A 294 -10.53 16.91 5.94
CA GLN A 294 -10.97 16.68 4.57
C GLN A 294 -11.11 15.20 4.27
N THR A 295 -12.26 14.84 3.71
CA THR A 295 -12.48 13.58 3.01
C THR A 295 -12.74 13.81 1.53
N ALA A 296 -12.44 12.80 0.72
CA ALA A 296 -12.68 12.84 -0.72
C ALA A 296 -14.17 12.97 -1.07
N SER A 297 -15.09 12.65 -0.15
CA SER A 297 -16.53 12.89 -0.29
C SER A 297 -16.90 14.34 0.04
N ALA A 298 -16.39 14.89 1.15
CA ALA A 298 -16.74 16.23 1.61
C ALA A 298 -16.13 17.34 0.73
N CYS A 299 -14.89 17.17 0.26
CA CYS A 299 -14.13 18.21 -0.44
C CYS A 299 -13.84 17.85 -1.91
N HIS A 300 -14.87 17.40 -2.65
CA HIS A 300 -14.79 17.10 -4.09
C HIS A 300 -15.32 18.23 -5.00
N GLY A 301 -15.40 17.95 -6.32
CA GLY A 301 -15.73 18.91 -7.36
C GLY A 301 -17.01 19.74 -7.19
N SER A 302 -18.00 19.30 -6.40
CA SER A 302 -19.24 20.05 -6.14
C SER A 302 -19.28 20.73 -4.75
N CYS A 303 -18.14 20.84 -4.07
CA CYS A 303 -18.04 21.55 -2.79
C CYS A 303 -18.43 23.03 -2.96
N ARG A 304 -19.45 23.49 -2.20
CA ARG A 304 -19.94 24.88 -2.23
C ARG A 304 -18.97 25.89 -1.63
N GLU A 305 -18.16 25.44 -0.67
CA GLU A 305 -17.11 26.24 -0.03
C GLU A 305 -15.81 26.27 -0.85
N TYR A 306 -15.77 25.64 -2.04
CA TYR A 306 -14.57 25.64 -2.85
C TYR A 306 -14.28 27.05 -3.36
N GLU A 307 -13.11 27.56 -2.98
CA GLU A 307 -12.55 28.78 -3.52
C GLU A 307 -11.15 28.49 -4.06
N PRO A 308 -10.88 28.72 -5.35
CA PRO A 308 -9.54 28.52 -5.89
C PRO A 308 -8.54 29.45 -5.20
N GLU A 309 -7.30 29.00 -5.10
CA GLU A 309 -6.20 29.87 -4.66
C GLU A 309 -6.15 31.19 -5.47
N PRO A 310 -6.04 32.34 -4.81
CA PRO A 310 -5.86 33.63 -5.47
C PRO A 310 -4.67 33.60 -6.45
N PRO A 311 -4.81 34.12 -7.69
CA PRO A 311 -3.72 34.12 -8.67
C PRO A 311 -2.43 34.77 -8.15
N ALA A 312 -2.55 35.83 -7.35
CA ALA A 312 -1.43 36.55 -6.75
C ALA A 312 -0.60 35.71 -5.76
N TRP A 313 -1.14 34.60 -5.24
CA TRP A 313 -0.38 33.68 -4.39
C TRP A 313 0.54 32.79 -5.22
N ARG A 314 0.12 32.42 -6.43
CA ARG A 314 0.86 31.49 -7.31
C ARG A 314 2.12 32.08 -7.91
N THR A 315 2.22 33.41 -7.95
CA THR A 315 3.38 34.15 -8.44
C THR A 315 4.41 34.43 -7.33
N ARG A 316 4.12 34.06 -6.08
CA ARG A 316 5.08 34.22 -4.97
C ARG A 316 6.14 33.13 -5.06
N GLY A 317 7.36 33.42 -4.63
CA GLY A 317 8.43 32.43 -4.59
C GLY A 317 8.30 31.43 -3.44
N TRP A 318 9.39 30.72 -3.16
CA TRP A 318 9.48 29.78 -2.04
C TRP A 318 9.04 30.43 -0.71
N PRO A 319 8.26 29.73 0.16
CA PRO A 319 7.90 28.31 0.12
C PRO A 319 6.63 27.97 -0.69
N ILE A 320 5.88 28.96 -1.15
CA ILE A 320 4.57 28.79 -1.82
C ILE A 320 4.65 29.01 -3.34
N ASP A 321 5.81 28.72 -3.95
CA ASP A 321 6.00 28.80 -5.39
C ASP A 321 4.90 28.01 -6.15
N GLY A 322 4.17 28.66 -7.04
CA GLY A 322 3.00 28.06 -7.71
C GLY A 322 1.74 27.92 -6.84
N GLY A 323 1.73 28.46 -5.62
CA GLY A 323 0.61 28.46 -4.67
C GLY A 323 0.82 27.52 -3.46
N PRO A 324 0.09 27.71 -2.34
CA PRO A 324 0.17 26.84 -1.16
C PRO A 324 -0.06 25.35 -1.46
N GLY A 325 -1.04 25.02 -2.29
CA GLY A 325 -1.39 23.68 -2.72
C GLY A 325 -0.29 23.01 -3.54
N ALA A 326 0.38 23.75 -4.41
CA ALA A 326 1.57 23.25 -5.10
C ALA A 326 2.71 22.98 -4.11
N GLY A 327 2.88 23.85 -3.10
CA GLY A 327 3.80 23.64 -1.99
C GLY A 327 3.50 22.37 -1.19
N ILE A 328 2.24 22.13 -0.85
CA ILE A 328 1.77 20.94 -0.14
C ILE A 328 2.03 19.67 -0.96
N LYS A 329 1.68 19.66 -2.26
CA LYS A 329 1.96 18.52 -3.14
C LYS A 329 3.45 18.20 -3.17
N ARG A 330 4.31 19.21 -3.39
CA ARG A 330 5.77 19.04 -3.36
C ARG A 330 6.28 18.52 -2.01
N LEU A 331 5.72 18.98 -0.90
CA LEU A 331 6.08 18.50 0.44
C LEU A 331 5.76 17.01 0.58
N LEU A 332 4.52 16.62 0.27
CA LEU A 332 4.06 15.23 0.39
C LEU A 332 4.79 14.30 -0.57
N ASP A 333 5.08 14.75 -1.80
CA ASP A 333 5.89 14.03 -2.77
C ASP A 333 7.32 13.82 -2.29
N ARG A 334 7.95 14.88 -1.75
CA ARG A 334 9.29 14.76 -1.18
C ARG A 334 9.30 13.79 0.00
N GLN A 335 8.31 13.84 0.88
CA GLN A 335 8.20 12.90 1.99
C GLN A 335 8.01 11.46 1.49
N ARG A 336 7.18 11.25 0.46
CA ARG A 336 7.04 9.95 -0.22
C ARG A 336 8.40 9.47 -0.75
N LEU A 337 9.14 10.30 -1.48
CA LEU A 337 10.41 9.92 -2.09
C LEU A 337 11.55 9.63 -1.09
N ARG A 338 11.51 10.16 0.15
CA ARG A 338 12.56 9.90 1.18
C ARG A 338 12.81 8.42 1.48
N ARG A 339 11.79 7.57 1.32
CA ARG A 339 11.88 6.13 1.57
C ARG A 339 12.23 5.31 0.32
N ARG A 340 12.51 5.97 -0.81
CA ARG A 340 12.84 5.34 -2.11
C ARG A 340 14.24 5.77 -2.54
N PRO A 341 15.31 5.15 -1.99
CA PRO A 341 16.67 5.57 -2.26
C PRO A 341 16.99 5.49 -3.76
N GLY A 342 17.71 6.48 -4.29
CA GLY A 342 18.07 6.56 -5.72
C GLY A 342 17.09 7.33 -6.62
N LEU A 343 15.88 7.65 -6.14
CA LEU A 343 14.91 8.49 -6.88
C LEU A 343 14.99 10.00 -6.54
N GLY A 344 16.05 10.41 -5.85
CA GLY A 344 16.24 11.79 -5.40
C GLY A 344 16.81 12.70 -6.49
N ARG A 345 16.00 13.69 -6.89
CA ARG A 345 16.26 14.81 -7.83
C ARG A 345 16.23 14.50 -9.33
N HIS A 346 15.01 14.41 -9.85
CA HIS A 346 14.70 15.12 -11.10
C HIS A 346 13.89 16.38 -10.75
N ASP A 347 14.56 17.37 -10.16
CA ASP A 347 14.10 18.75 -10.28
C ASP A 347 14.50 19.19 -11.70
N LYS A 348 13.56 19.13 -12.63
CA LYS A 348 13.52 20.01 -13.80
C LYS A 348 12.23 20.79 -13.75
#